data_AF-A0A8T5PG81-F1
#
_entry.id   AF-A0A8T5PG81-F1
#
_cell.length_a   1.000
_cell.length_b   1.000
_cell.length_c   1.000
_cell.angle_alpha   90.00
_cell.angle_beta   90.00
_cell.angle_gamma   90.00
#
_symmetry.space_group_name_H-M   'P 1'
#
loop_
_entity.id
_entity.type
_entity.pdbx_description
1 polymer ?
#
loop_
_entity_poly.entity_id
_entity_poly.type
_entity_poly.pdbx_seq_one_letter_code
_entity_poly.pdbx_strand_id
1 'polypeptide(L)' 'MDKRDLLKLRFYREELFNTKAQLFKAKNVRQLKYLQDRIAFLQQKIEEIENGYKKK' A
#
# COMPACT_ATOMS: atom_id res chain seq x y z
N MET A 1 3.12 -18.42 5.73
CA MET A 1 2.46 -17.12 6.00
C MET A 1 1.08 -17.39 6.59
N ASP A 2 0.68 -16.73 7.68
CA ASP A 2 -0.68 -16.91 8.24
C ASP A 2 -1.72 -16.51 7.18
N LYS A 3 -2.84 -17.24 7.09
CA LYS A 3 -3.96 -16.91 6.18
C LYS A 3 -4.42 -15.47 6.37
N ARG A 4 -4.37 -14.95 7.61
CA ARG A 4 -4.74 -13.56 7.92
C ARG A 4 -3.74 -12.56 7.31
N ASP A 5 -2.46 -12.85 7.36
CA ASP A 5 -1.41 -11.99 6.81
C ASP A 5 -1.43 -12.00 5.28
N LEU A 6 -1.75 -13.14 4.66
CA LEU A 6 -1.99 -13.24 3.21
C LEU A 6 -3.18 -12.39 2.76
N LEU A 7 -4.29 -12.41 3.51
CA LEU A 7 -5.47 -11.59 3.22
C LEU A 7 -5.16 -10.09 3.36
N LYS A 8 -4.47 -9.70 4.43
CA LYS A 8 -4.02 -8.31 4.64
C LYS A 8 -3.07 -7.86 3.53
N LEU A 9 -2.11 -8.71 3.14
CA LEU A 9 -1.17 -8.42 2.07
C LEU A 9 -1.89 -8.20 0.74
N ARG A 10 -2.86 -9.07 0.41
CA ARG A 10 -3.68 -8.92 -0.80
C ARG A 10 -4.45 -7.60 -0.78
N PHE A 11 -5.09 -7.29 0.33
CA PHE A 11 -5.83 -6.04 0.53
C PHE A 11 -4.93 -4.80 0.32
N TYR A 12 -3.77 -4.75 0.97
CA TYR A 12 -2.86 -3.59 0.83
C TYR A 12 -2.29 -3.46 -0.57
N ARG A 13 -2.03 -4.57 -1.28
CA ARG A 13 -1.57 -4.55 -2.68
C ARG A 13 -2.65 -4.02 -3.63
N GLU A 14 -3.90 -4.41 -3.43
CA GLU A 14 -5.04 -3.89 -4.20
C GLU A 14 -5.25 -2.40 -3.95
N GLU A 15 -5.23 -1.97 -2.69
CA GLU A 15 -5.29 -0.55 -2.31
C GLU A 15 -4.13 0.26 -2.91
N LEU A 16 -2.92 -0.31 -2.93
CA LEU A 16 -1.75 0.33 -3.53
C LEU A 16 -1.93 0.53 -5.04
N PHE A 17 -2.45 -0.48 -5.73
CA PHE A 17 -2.75 -0.38 -7.16
C PHE A 17 -3.79 0.71 -7.44
N ASN A 18 -4.90 0.72 -6.68
CA ASN A 18 -5.96 1.73 -6.79
C ASN A 18 -5.44 3.15 -6.51
N THR A 19 -4.64 3.31 -5.45
CA THR A 19 -4.06 4.62 -5.08
C THR A 19 -3.10 5.13 -6.15
N LYS A 20 -2.28 4.25 -6.75
CA LYS A 20 -1.42 4.61 -7.88
C LYS A 20 -2.25 5.05 -9.09
N ALA A 21 -3.33 4.34 -9.42
CA ALA A 21 -4.23 4.74 -10.51
C ALA A 21 -4.91 6.10 -10.24
N GLN A 22 -5.25 6.40 -8.99
CA GLN A 22 -5.78 7.71 -8.58
C GLN A 22 -4.72 8.81 -8.68
N LEU A 23 -3.44 8.52 -8.37
CA LEU A 23 -2.34 9.48 -8.48
C LEU A 23 -2.19 9.98 -9.92
N PHE A 24 -2.28 9.09 -10.91
CA PHE A 24 -2.27 9.47 -12.33
C PHE A 24 -3.46 10.35 -12.74
N LYS A 25 -4.58 10.28 -12.01
CA LYS A 25 -5.79 11.07 -12.26
C LYS A 25 -5.87 12.33 -11.39
N ALA A 26 -4.89 12.58 -10.53
CA ALA A 26 -4.91 13.69 -9.59
C ALA A 26 -4.90 15.04 -10.33
N LYS A 27 -5.77 15.97 -9.91
CA LYS A 27 -5.95 17.27 -10.60
C LYS A 27 -5.30 18.45 -9.87
N ASN A 28 -4.85 18.25 -8.63
CA ASN A 28 -4.25 19.31 -7.83
C ASN A 28 -3.12 18.78 -6.94
N VAL A 29 -2.25 19.70 -6.53
CA VAL A 29 -1.03 19.41 -5.74
C VAL A 29 -1.36 18.80 -4.38
N ARG A 30 -2.44 19.25 -3.72
CA ARG A 30 -2.85 18.71 -2.41
C ARG A 30 -3.25 17.24 -2.52
N GLN A 31 -4.03 16.90 -3.53
CA GLN A 31 -4.43 15.52 -3.83
C GLN A 31 -3.23 14.67 -4.23
N LEU A 32 -2.31 15.21 -5.03
CA LEU A 32 -1.07 14.53 -5.40
C LEU A 32 -0.25 14.16 -4.15
N LYS A 33 -0.01 15.13 -3.25
CA LYS A 33 0.73 14.92 -2.01
C LYS A 33 0.07 13.87 -1.12
N TYR A 34 -1.24 13.97 -0.91
CA TYR A 34 -2.00 12.98 -0.15
C TYR A 34 -1.86 11.57 -0.73
N LEU A 35 -1.97 11.42 -2.05
CA LEU A 35 -1.85 10.13 -2.72
C LEU A 35 -0.42 9.57 -2.64
N GLN A 36 0.61 10.43 -2.73
CA GLN A 36 2.00 10.04 -2.52
C GLN A 36 2.24 9.54 -1.09
N ASP A 37 1.76 10.28 -0.08
CA ASP A 37 1.87 9.88 1.33
C ASP A 37 1.13 8.55 1.58
N ARG A 38 -0.05 8.38 0.97
CA ARG A 38 -0.83 7.14 1.05
C ARG A 38 -0.10 5.95 0.41
N ILE A 39 0.55 6.15 -0.74
CA ILE A 39 1.36 5.12 -1.40
C ILE A 39 2.52 4.69 -0.49
N ALA A 40 3.25 5.64 0.09
CA ALA A 40 4.37 5.34 0.99
C ALA A 40 3.89 4.54 2.21
N PHE A 41 2.77 4.92 2.82
CA PHE A 41 2.16 4.18 3.92
C PHE A 41 1.79 2.74 3.53
N LEU A 42 1.15 2.54 2.37
CA LEU A 42 0.75 1.21 1.90
C LEU A 42 1.96 0.34 1.60
N GLN A 43 3.02 0.90 1.01
CA GLN A 43 4.29 0.19 0.79
C GLN A 43 4.92 -0.25 2.12
N GLN A 44 4.96 0.65 3.11
CA GLN A 44 5.46 0.31 4.44
C GLN A 44 4.65 -0.83 5.09
N LYS A 45 3.32 -0.83 4.96
CA LYS A 45 2.48 -1.93 5.50
C LYS A 45 2.69 -3.26 4.80
N ILE A 46 2.94 -3.24 3.48
CA ILE A 46 3.31 -4.44 2.73
C ILE A 46 4.66 -4.96 3.22
N GLU A 47 5.66 -4.09 3.34
CA GLU A 47 7.00 -4.45 3.83
C GLU A 47 6.98 -4.97 5.28
N GLU A 48 6.21 -4.38 6.19
CA GLU A 48 6.04 -4.86 7.56
C GLU A 48 5.55 -6.32 7.58
N ILE A 49 4.57 -6.64 6.74
CA ILE A 49 4.00 -8.00 6.65
C ILE A 49 4.99 -8.97 6.00
N GLU A 50 5.67 -8.57 4.92
CA GLU A 50 6.64 -9.40 4.22
C GLU A 50 7.91 -9.65 5.06
N ASN A 51 8.39 -8.65 5.80
CA ASN A 51 9.55 -8.75 6.67
C ASN A 51 9.23 -9.45 8.00
N GLY A 52 8.02 -9.27 8.54
CA GLY A 52 7.52 -10.03 9.68
C GLY A 52 7.47 -11.53 9.39
N TYR A 53 7.38 -11.91 8.12
CA TYR A 53 7.50 -13.29 7.67
C TYR A 53 8.95 -13.73 7.46
N LYS A 54 9.81 -12.93 6.81
CA LYS A 54 11.23 -13.30 6.60
C LYS A 54 12.03 -13.51 7.89
N LYS A 55 11.63 -12.90 9.00
CA LYS A 55 12.28 -13.05 10.32
C LYS A 55 11.78 -14.25 11.14
N LYS A 56 10.75 -14.97 10.67
CA LYS A 56 10.22 -16.19 11.28
C LYS A 56 10.66 -17.42 10.48
#